data_AF-A0A2S0KR86-F1
#
_entry.id   AF-A0A2S0KR86-F1
#
_cell.length_a   1.000
_cell.length_b   1.000
_cell.length_c   1.000
_cell.angle_alpha   90.00
_cell.angle_beta   90.00
_cell.angle_gamma   90.00
#
_symmetry.space_group_name_H-M   'P 1'
#
loop_
_entity.id
_entity.type
_entity.pdbx_description
1 polymer ?
#
loop_
_entity_poly.entity_id
_entity_poly.type
_entity_poly.pdbx_seq_one_letter_code
_entity_poly.pdbx_strand_id
1 'polypeptide(L)'
;MSIPSLIPATPIQLSIKELDTLFFWWWLSLALAIPTFGIGAVASIVFFCMLLYRYWNLIPRDQTSMTSGKAVGFLFIPFFGLYWSFESVWGLGKQFQSLTNYGKGKLESMSLVFCICGAVSAGALLFAGIFGGSVIGIFFGGIYWLATIGGTVFFILTMIHFQAVARMLIQRR
;
A
#
# COMPACT_ATOMS: atom_id res chain seq x y z
N MET A 1 -24.30 -16.15 20.93
CA MET A 1 -24.15 -16.75 19.59
C MET A 1 -22.66 -16.83 19.28
N SER A 2 -22.04 -17.95 19.62
CA SER A 2 -20.61 -18.21 19.50
C SER A 2 -20.27 -18.54 18.05
N ILE A 3 -19.56 -17.65 17.36
CA ILE A 3 -19.00 -17.94 16.04
C ILE A 3 -17.85 -18.94 16.24
N PRO A 4 -17.93 -20.16 15.69
CA PRO A 4 -16.80 -21.09 15.73
C PRO A 4 -15.82 -20.65 14.64
N SER A 5 -14.78 -19.88 14.99
CA SER A 5 -13.69 -19.62 14.06
C SER A 5 -12.75 -20.83 14.04
N LEU A 6 -13.10 -21.83 13.21
CA LEU A 6 -12.19 -22.81 12.64
C LEU A 6 -11.11 -22.11 11.80
N ILE A 7 -10.11 -21.52 12.46
CA ILE A 7 -8.79 -21.34 11.85
C ILE A 7 -7.89 -22.31 12.60
N PRO A 8 -7.65 -23.53 12.08
CA PRO A 8 -6.54 -24.33 12.59
C PRO A 8 -5.31 -23.44 12.48
N ALA A 9 -4.50 -23.35 13.54
CA ALA A 9 -3.27 -22.56 13.57
C ALA A 9 -2.51 -22.82 12.27
N THR A 10 -2.62 -21.89 11.31
CA THR A 10 -2.00 -22.05 10.00
C THR A 10 -0.53 -22.19 10.30
N PRO A 11 0.14 -23.27 9.85
CA PRO A 11 1.55 -23.43 10.14
C PRO A 11 2.25 -22.16 9.65
N ILE A 12 3.08 -21.57 10.51
CA ILE A 12 3.79 -20.29 10.28
C ILE A 12 4.38 -20.25 8.85
N GLN A 13 4.90 -21.40 8.39
CA GLN A 13 5.43 -21.62 7.05
C GLN A 13 4.42 -21.36 5.92
N LEU A 14 3.15 -21.75 6.09
CA LEU A 14 2.09 -21.55 5.10
C LEU A 14 1.72 -20.06 4.99
N SER A 15 1.70 -19.34 6.12
CA SER A 15 1.46 -17.89 6.11
C SER A 15 2.57 -17.11 5.40
N ILE A 16 3.84 -17.48 5.61
CA ILE A 16 4.98 -16.84 4.91
C ILE A 16 4.94 -17.14 3.41
N LYS A 17 4.69 -18.40 3.04
CA LYS A 17 4.64 -18.82 1.63
C LYS A 17 3.49 -18.14 0.87
N GLU A 18 2.34 -17.96 1.52
CA GLU A 18 1.23 -17.21 0.95
C GLU A 18 1.62 -15.74 0.73
N LEU A 19 2.22 -15.10 1.72
CA LEU A 19 2.66 -13.70 1.64
C LEU A 19 3.67 -13.48 0.49
N ASP A 20 4.60 -14.42 0.31
CA ASP A 20 5.59 -14.40 -0.76
C ASP A 20 4.97 -14.60 -2.13
N THR A 21 3.99 -15.50 -2.23
CA THR A 21 3.26 -15.75 -3.47
C THR A 21 2.45 -14.51 -3.86
N LEU A 22 1.77 -13.89 -2.90
CA LEU A 22 1.02 -12.65 -3.10
C LEU A 22 1.94 -11.50 -3.51
N PHE A 23 3.11 -11.36 -2.87
CA PHE A 23 4.10 -10.35 -3.22
C PHE A 23 4.68 -10.57 -4.62
N PHE A 24 5.01 -11.81 -4.96
CA PHE A 24 5.51 -12.17 -6.29
C PHE A 24 4.47 -11.87 -7.38
N TRP A 25 3.19 -12.19 -7.15
CA TRP A 25 2.10 -11.86 -8.08
C TRP A 25 1.79 -10.37 -8.15
N TRP A 26 1.88 -9.66 -7.04
CA TRP A 26 1.77 -8.21 -7.03
C TRP A 26 2.86 -7.56 -7.91
N TRP A 27 4.11 -7.98 -7.73
CA TRP A 27 5.26 -7.50 -8.51
C TRP A 27 5.16 -7.87 -9.99
N LEU A 28 4.79 -9.12 -10.30
CA LEU A 28 4.60 -9.58 -11.67
C LEU A 28 3.49 -8.80 -12.38
N SER A 29 2.38 -8.53 -11.68
CA SER A 29 1.27 -7.73 -12.21
C SER A 29 1.69 -6.28 -12.47
N LEU A 30 2.55 -5.72 -11.61
CA LEU A 30 3.12 -4.39 -11.79
C LEU A 30 4.01 -4.32 -13.04
N ALA A 31 4.86 -5.32 -13.26
CA ALA A 31 5.69 -5.42 -14.47
C ALA A 31 4.85 -5.59 -15.75
N LEU A 32 3.77 -6.38 -15.68
CA LEU A 32 2.82 -6.57 -16.79
C LEU A 32 1.96 -5.34 -17.08
N ALA A 33 1.86 -4.37 -16.16
CA ALA A 33 1.05 -3.17 -16.37
C ALA A 33 1.54 -2.32 -17.56
N ILE A 34 2.85 -2.32 -17.81
CA ILE A 34 3.50 -1.56 -18.91
C ILE A 34 3.07 -2.10 -20.29
N PRO A 35 3.26 -3.41 -20.61
CA PRO A 35 2.88 -3.94 -21.93
C PRO A 35 1.37 -4.06 -22.14
N THR A 36 0.58 -4.19 -21.07
CA THR A 36 -0.89 -4.41 -21.17
C THR A 36 -1.71 -3.11 -21.16
N PHE A 37 -1.06 -1.96 -21.36
CA PHE A 37 -1.75 -0.66 -21.40
C PHE A 37 -2.59 -0.39 -20.14
N GLY A 38 -2.11 -0.83 -18.97
CA GLY A 38 -2.76 -0.57 -17.68
C GLY A 38 -3.74 -1.64 -17.18
N ILE A 39 -4.05 -2.69 -17.95
CA ILE A 39 -4.89 -3.79 -17.44
C ILE A 39 -4.20 -4.51 -16.26
N GLY A 40 -2.88 -4.71 -16.35
CA GLY A 40 -2.09 -5.27 -15.24
C GLY A 40 -2.09 -4.41 -13.97
N ALA A 41 -2.34 -3.10 -14.09
CA ALA A 41 -2.42 -2.21 -12.93
C ALA A 41 -3.62 -2.55 -12.04
N VAL A 42 -4.76 -2.95 -12.63
CA VAL A 42 -5.95 -3.35 -11.86
C VAL A 42 -5.67 -4.60 -11.03
N ALA A 43 -4.98 -5.60 -11.61
CA ALA A 43 -4.55 -6.79 -10.88
C ALA A 43 -3.58 -6.43 -9.75
N SER A 44 -2.62 -5.53 -10.01
CA SER A 44 -1.69 -5.05 -8.99
C SER A 44 -2.40 -4.39 -7.80
N ILE A 45 -3.44 -3.58 -8.06
CA ILE A 45 -4.25 -2.96 -6.99
C ILE A 45 -4.95 -4.03 -6.14
N VAL A 46 -5.50 -5.08 -6.76
CA VAL A 46 -6.16 -6.17 -6.02
C VAL A 46 -5.18 -6.90 -5.11
N PHE A 47 -4.00 -7.27 -5.63
CA PHE A 47 -2.96 -7.92 -4.82
C PHE A 47 -2.44 -7.00 -3.71
N PHE A 48 -2.31 -5.70 -3.98
CA PHE A 48 -1.97 -4.72 -2.97
C PHE A 48 -3.01 -4.68 -1.84
N CYS A 49 -4.30 -4.65 -2.16
CA CYS A 49 -5.37 -4.70 -1.16
C CYS A 49 -5.33 -5.99 -0.33
N MET A 50 -5.03 -7.15 -0.95
CA MET A 50 -4.86 -8.42 -0.23
C MET A 50 -3.67 -8.40 0.72
N LEU A 51 -2.51 -7.90 0.26
CA LEU A 51 -1.31 -7.74 1.09
C LEU A 51 -1.59 -6.78 2.25
N LEU A 52 -2.22 -5.64 1.98
CA LEU A 52 -2.58 -4.65 2.98
C LEU A 52 -3.51 -5.25 4.06
N TYR A 53 -4.53 -6.02 3.64
CA TYR A 53 -5.41 -6.73 4.56
C TYR A 53 -4.64 -7.69 5.47
N ARG A 54 -3.71 -8.47 4.89
CA ARG A 54 -2.88 -9.43 5.63
C ARG A 54 -1.95 -8.71 6.61
N TYR A 55 -1.29 -7.64 6.20
CA TYR A 55 -0.41 -6.85 7.07
C TYR A 55 -1.16 -6.27 8.27
N TRP A 56 -2.35 -5.70 8.05
CA TRP A 56 -3.19 -5.21 9.13
C TRP A 56 -3.67 -6.32 10.08
N ASN A 57 -3.85 -7.55 9.59
CA ASN A 57 -4.23 -8.69 10.42
C ASN A 57 -3.06 -9.24 11.27
N LEU A 58 -1.81 -8.89 10.96
CA LEU A 58 -0.65 -9.25 11.78
C LEU A 58 -0.53 -8.38 13.04
N ILE A 59 -1.10 -7.17 13.01
CA ILE A 59 -1.03 -6.23 14.12
C ILE A 59 -2.02 -6.67 15.22
N PRO A 60 -1.60 -6.71 16.49
CA PRO A 60 -2.48 -6.96 17.61
C PRO A 60 -3.66 -5.96 17.67
N ARG A 61 -4.89 -6.49 17.83
CA ARG A 61 -6.14 -5.70 17.82
C ARG A 61 -6.31 -4.79 19.04
N ASP A 62 -5.57 -5.05 20.10
CA ASP A 62 -5.55 -4.27 21.35
C ASP A 62 -4.88 -2.89 21.18
N GLN A 63 -4.02 -2.72 20.18
CA GLN A 63 -3.27 -1.48 19.96
C GLN A 63 -3.85 -0.57 18.87
N THR A 64 -4.90 -1.00 18.15
CA THR A 64 -5.41 -0.24 16.99
C THR A 64 -6.93 -0.23 16.90
N SER A 65 -7.51 0.97 16.72
CA SER A 65 -8.96 1.14 16.46
C SER A 65 -9.35 0.82 15.00
N MET A 66 -8.37 0.49 14.16
CA MET A 66 -8.52 0.33 12.71
C MET A 66 -8.52 -1.15 12.34
N THR A 67 -9.61 -1.64 11.75
CA THR A 67 -9.72 -3.02 11.28
C THR A 67 -9.24 -3.15 9.83
N SER A 68 -8.61 -4.29 9.52
CA SER A 68 -8.10 -4.61 8.16
C SER A 68 -9.14 -4.40 7.05
N GLY A 69 -10.41 -4.74 7.32
CA GLY A 69 -11.52 -4.50 6.38
C GLY A 69 -11.87 -3.02 6.20
N LYS A 70 -11.78 -2.19 7.24
CA LYS A 70 -11.98 -0.74 7.13
C LYS A 70 -10.85 -0.07 6.36
N ALA A 71 -9.60 -0.49 6.60
CA ALA A 71 -8.43 0.06 5.93
C ALA A 71 -8.46 -0.13 4.40
N VAL A 72 -8.89 -1.31 3.93
CA VAL A 72 -9.03 -1.58 2.49
C VAL A 72 -10.32 -0.98 1.92
N GLY A 73 -11.45 -1.15 2.62
CA GLY A 73 -12.76 -0.71 2.13
C GLY A 73 -12.86 0.81 1.93
N PHE A 74 -12.27 1.59 2.84
CA PHE A 74 -12.31 3.05 2.73
C PHE A 74 -11.37 3.63 1.67
N LEU A 75 -10.42 2.84 1.17
CA LEU A 75 -9.55 3.24 0.06
C LEU A 75 -10.32 3.36 -1.27
N PHE A 76 -11.41 2.62 -1.42
CA PHE A 76 -12.25 2.62 -2.63
C PHE A 76 -13.26 3.79 -2.69
N ILE A 77 -13.38 4.58 -1.62
CA ILE A 77 -14.30 5.73 -1.62
C ILE A 77 -13.68 6.85 -2.46
N PRO A 78 -14.33 7.32 -3.54
CA PRO A 78 -13.83 8.45 -4.32
C PRO A 78 -13.71 9.71 -3.43
N PHE A 79 -12.66 10.52 -3.65
CA PHE A 79 -12.22 11.67 -2.83
C PHE A 79 -11.71 11.34 -1.41
N PHE A 80 -12.45 10.56 -0.62
CA PHE A 80 -12.00 10.17 0.72
C PHE A 80 -10.86 9.13 0.67
N GLY A 81 -10.73 8.37 -0.41
CA GLY A 81 -9.72 7.34 -0.59
C GLY A 81 -8.29 7.89 -0.57
N LEU A 82 -8.07 9.15 -0.96
CA LEU A 82 -6.76 9.79 -0.83
C LEU A 82 -6.39 9.97 0.65
N TYR A 83 -7.31 10.49 1.47
CA TYR A 83 -7.14 10.62 2.91
C TYR A 83 -6.96 9.25 3.58
N TRP A 84 -7.78 8.27 3.21
CA TRP A 84 -7.66 6.91 3.74
C TRP A 84 -6.40 6.18 3.27
N SER A 85 -5.80 6.57 2.15
CA SER A 85 -4.48 6.07 1.76
C SER A 85 -3.42 6.45 2.78
N PHE A 86 -3.45 7.70 3.29
CA PHE A 86 -2.60 8.09 4.42
C PHE A 86 -2.91 7.26 5.65
N GLU A 87 -4.18 7.19 6.07
CA GLU A 87 -4.52 6.46 7.31
C GLU A 87 -4.16 4.96 7.22
N SER A 88 -4.41 4.32 6.07
CA SER A 88 -4.21 2.88 5.88
C SER A 88 -2.74 2.51 5.64
N VAL A 89 -1.99 3.28 4.86
CA VAL A 89 -0.60 2.94 4.49
C VAL A 89 0.41 3.55 5.46
N TRP A 90 0.29 4.85 5.76
CA TRP A 90 1.16 5.51 6.74
C TRP A 90 0.85 5.04 8.18
N GLY A 91 -0.44 4.84 8.51
CA GLY A 91 -0.83 4.25 9.79
C GLY A 91 -0.23 2.85 10.00
N LEU A 92 -0.21 2.00 8.96
CA LEU A 92 0.44 0.69 9.01
C LEU A 92 1.95 0.80 9.26
N GLY A 93 2.63 1.73 8.56
CA GLY A 93 4.06 1.98 8.75
C GLY A 93 4.41 2.41 10.18
N LYS A 94 3.57 3.24 10.79
CA LYS A 94 3.72 3.68 12.19
C LYS A 94 3.59 2.53 13.19
N GLN A 95 2.62 1.63 12.99
CA GLN A 95 2.43 0.45 13.84
C GLN A 95 3.56 -0.57 13.67
N PHE A 96 4.03 -0.79 12.46
CA PHE A 96 5.19 -1.64 12.22
C PHE A 96 6.45 -1.10 12.88
N GLN A 97 6.64 0.21 12.85
CA GLN A 97 7.75 0.88 13.54
C GLN A 97 7.67 0.74 15.07
N SER A 98 6.48 0.92 15.67
CA SER A 98 6.30 0.77 17.12
C SER A 98 6.58 -0.67 17.60
N LEU A 99 6.19 -1.67 16.80
CA LEU A 99 6.34 -3.09 17.15
C LEU A 99 7.76 -3.63 16.96
N THR A 100 8.51 -3.12 15.98
CA THR A 100 9.79 -3.75 15.59
C THR A 100 11.02 -2.88 15.82
N ASN A 101 10.87 -1.58 16.14
CA ASN A 101 11.98 -0.61 16.14
C ASN A 101 12.84 -0.68 14.86
N TYR A 102 12.28 -1.23 13.78
CA TYR A 102 13.00 -1.57 12.56
C TYR A 102 13.25 -0.29 11.76
N GLY A 103 14.53 0.08 11.65
CA GLY A 103 14.96 1.28 10.93
C GLY A 103 14.30 2.55 11.45
N LYS A 104 14.75 3.06 12.60
CA LYS A 104 14.30 4.31 13.27
C LYS A 104 13.76 5.37 12.28
N GLY A 105 12.44 5.49 12.15
CA GLY A 105 11.75 6.51 11.35
C GLY A 105 11.70 6.27 9.84
N LYS A 106 12.44 5.29 9.30
CA LYS A 106 12.57 5.07 7.85
C LYS A 106 11.27 4.55 7.23
N LEU A 107 10.57 3.66 7.93
CA LEU A 107 9.34 3.04 7.43
C LEU A 107 8.17 4.02 7.38
N GLU A 108 8.04 4.82 8.44
CA GLU A 108 7.06 5.91 8.53
C GLU A 108 7.31 6.96 7.44
N SER A 109 8.57 7.38 7.27
CA SER A 109 8.93 8.38 6.24
C SER A 109 8.66 7.87 4.82
N MET A 110 8.98 6.61 4.51
CA MET A 110 8.78 6.05 3.16
C MET A 110 7.30 5.92 2.78
N SER A 111 6.47 5.45 3.72
CA SER A 111 5.02 5.35 3.51
C SER A 111 4.36 6.73 3.39
N LEU A 112 4.80 7.69 4.19
CA LEU A 112 4.33 9.08 4.13
C LEU A 112 4.67 9.73 2.78
N VAL A 113 5.92 9.58 2.32
CA VAL A 113 6.36 10.13 1.02
C VAL A 113 5.56 9.52 -0.14
N PHE A 114 5.27 8.21 -0.10
CA PHE A 114 4.39 7.58 -1.08
C PHE A 114 3.00 8.23 -1.12
N CYS A 115 2.36 8.43 0.03
CA CYS A 115 1.04 9.05 0.10
C CYS A 115 1.06 10.52 -0.37
N ILE A 116 2.10 11.29 -0.03
CA ILE A 116 2.28 12.66 -0.55
C ILE A 116 2.43 12.65 -2.07
N CYS A 117 3.31 11.80 -2.63
CA CYS A 117 3.47 11.68 -4.07
C CYS A 117 2.16 11.30 -4.77
N GLY A 118 1.36 10.41 -4.17
CA GLY A 118 0.03 10.03 -4.65
C GLY A 118 -0.96 11.20 -4.65
N ALA A 119 -0.99 11.99 -3.57
CA ALA A 119 -1.85 13.18 -3.49
C ALA A 119 -1.44 14.26 -4.50
N VAL A 120 -0.13 14.48 -4.67
CA VAL A 120 0.42 15.45 -5.64
C VAL A 120 0.11 15.02 -7.08
N SER A 121 0.25 13.73 -7.39
CA SER A 121 -0.08 13.20 -8.72
C SER A 121 -1.58 13.27 -9.02
N ALA A 122 -2.45 12.93 -8.06
CA ALA A 122 -3.90 13.11 -8.23
C ALA A 122 -4.28 14.58 -8.47
N GLY A 123 -3.69 15.52 -7.71
CA GLY A 123 -3.90 16.95 -7.91
C GLY A 123 -3.41 17.44 -9.28
N ALA A 124 -2.18 17.09 -9.65
CA ALA A 124 -1.60 17.49 -10.93
C ALA A 124 -2.40 16.96 -12.15
N LEU A 125 -2.99 15.77 -12.05
CA LEU A 125 -3.84 15.20 -13.09
C LEU A 125 -5.14 15.99 -13.27
N LEU A 126 -5.78 16.42 -12.17
CA LEU A 126 -6.97 17.28 -12.22
C LEU A 126 -6.64 18.64 -12.86
N PHE A 127 -5.53 19.27 -12.48
CA PHE A 127 -5.10 20.54 -13.06
C PHE A 127 -4.71 20.41 -14.54
N ALA A 128 -4.01 19.34 -14.93
CA ALA A 128 -3.67 19.09 -16.33
C ALA A 128 -4.91 18.86 -17.20
N GLY A 129 -5.95 18.19 -16.66
CA GLY A 129 -7.22 17.98 -17.36
C GLY A 129 -8.03 19.25 -17.55
N ILE A 130 -8.06 20.14 -16.54
CA ILE A 130 -8.80 21.42 -16.61
C ILE A 130 -8.12 22.41 -17.56
N PHE A 131 -6.78 22.49 -17.53
CA PHE A 131 -5.99 23.43 -18.35
C PHE A 131 -5.44 22.79 -19.64
N GLY A 132 -6.16 21.79 -20.18
CA GLY A 132 -5.73 20.98 -21.32
C GLY A 132 -5.22 21.83 -22.50
N GLY A 133 -4.00 21.55 -22.95
CA GLY A 133 -3.38 22.21 -24.12
C GLY A 133 -2.72 23.56 -23.85
N SER A 134 -2.81 24.12 -22.64
CA SER A 134 -2.10 25.35 -22.27
C SER A 134 -0.67 25.07 -21.81
N VAL A 135 0.23 26.06 -21.92
CA VAL A 135 1.61 25.99 -21.39
C VAL A 135 1.61 25.54 -19.92
N ILE A 136 0.66 26.07 -19.13
CA ILE A 136 0.41 25.70 -17.72
C ILE A 136 0.10 24.20 -17.58
N GLY A 137 -0.76 23.64 -18.45
CA GLY A 137 -1.09 22.21 -18.45
C GLY A 137 0.12 21.32 -18.76
N ILE A 138 1.02 21.75 -19.64
CA ILE A 138 2.26 21.01 -19.96
C ILE A 138 3.21 20.99 -18.75
N PHE A 139 3.36 22.12 -18.05
CA PHE A 139 4.15 22.18 -16.81
C PHE A 139 3.61 21.24 -15.73
N PHE A 140 2.30 21.26 -15.46
CA PHE A 140 1.68 20.36 -14.49
C PHE A 140 1.72 18.89 -14.94
N GLY A 141 1.64 18.61 -16.24
CA GLY A 141 1.84 17.27 -16.79
C GLY A 141 3.26 16.73 -16.54
N GLY A 142 4.29 17.57 -16.67
CA GLY A 142 5.67 17.20 -16.33
C GLY A 142 5.84 16.87 -14.84
N ILE A 143 5.24 17.70 -13.97
CA ILE A 143 5.21 17.47 -12.51
C ILE A 143 4.48 16.17 -12.18
N TYR A 144 3.36 15.89 -12.86
CA TYR A 144 2.62 14.64 -12.71
C TYR A 144 3.50 13.42 -13.00
N TRP A 145 4.21 13.40 -14.13
CA TRP A 145 5.09 12.28 -14.49
C TRP A 145 6.23 12.10 -13.49
N LEU A 146 6.89 13.18 -13.07
CA LEU A 146 7.95 13.14 -12.05
C LEU A 146 7.43 12.60 -10.70
N ALA A 147 6.27 13.09 -10.25
CA ALA A 147 5.65 12.65 -9.01
C ALA A 147 5.22 11.17 -9.08
N THR A 148 4.76 10.71 -10.25
CA THR A 148 4.35 9.32 -10.48
C THR A 148 5.55 8.37 -10.47
N ILE A 149 6.67 8.76 -11.12
CA ILE A 149 7.91 7.98 -11.10
C ILE A 149 8.44 7.87 -9.67
N GLY A 150 8.55 9.01 -8.96
CA GLY A 150 8.98 9.03 -7.57
C GLY A 150 8.06 8.20 -6.67
N GLY A 151 6.74 8.40 -6.78
CA GLY A 151 5.74 7.65 -6.04
C GLY A 151 5.83 6.14 -6.27
N THR A 152 6.05 5.70 -7.51
CA THR A 152 6.20 4.27 -7.84
C THR A 152 7.45 3.67 -7.18
N VAL A 153 8.57 4.39 -7.18
CA VAL A 153 9.80 3.94 -6.51
C VAL A 153 9.58 3.82 -5.00
N PHE A 154 9.01 4.84 -4.37
CA PHE A 154 8.73 4.81 -2.93
C PHE A 154 7.68 3.75 -2.56
N PHE A 155 6.71 3.49 -3.43
CA PHE A 155 5.73 2.43 -3.26
C PHE A 155 6.39 1.05 -3.18
N ILE A 156 7.27 0.76 -4.15
CA ILE A 156 8.03 -0.49 -4.20
C ILE A 156 8.89 -0.64 -2.94
N LEU A 157 9.63 0.41 -2.55
CA LEU A 157 10.46 0.38 -1.35
C LEU A 157 9.63 0.13 -0.09
N THR A 158 8.47 0.76 0.03
CA THR A 158 7.56 0.60 1.18
C THR A 158 7.04 -0.84 1.26
N MET A 159 6.64 -1.43 0.13
CA MET A 159 6.20 -2.83 0.07
C MET A 159 7.30 -3.82 0.47
N ILE A 160 8.54 -3.62 0.00
CA ILE A 160 9.67 -4.48 0.38
C ILE A 160 9.92 -4.44 1.89
N HIS A 161 9.91 -3.23 2.49
CA HIS A 161 10.13 -3.10 3.92
C HIS A 161 8.93 -3.68 4.71
N PHE A 162 7.70 -3.50 4.26
CA PHE A 162 6.52 -4.11 4.90
C PHE A 162 6.57 -5.63 4.87
N GLN A 163 6.99 -6.24 3.77
CA GLN A 163 7.18 -7.69 3.72
C GLN A 163 8.29 -8.16 4.67
N ALA A 164 9.42 -7.44 4.73
CA ALA A 164 10.51 -7.77 5.64
C ALA A 164 10.05 -7.72 7.12
N VAL A 165 9.33 -6.66 7.50
CA VAL A 165 8.78 -6.52 8.86
C VAL A 165 7.72 -7.58 9.15
N ALA A 166 6.82 -7.86 8.20
CA ALA A 166 5.79 -8.89 8.35
C ALA A 166 6.41 -10.28 8.60
N ARG A 167 7.48 -10.64 7.89
CA ARG A 167 8.21 -11.88 8.13
C ARG A 167 8.81 -11.93 9.53
N MET A 168 9.41 -10.82 10.01
CA MET A 168 9.94 -10.76 11.37
C MET A 168 8.85 -10.94 12.44
N LEU A 169 7.68 -10.32 12.25
CA LEU A 169 6.56 -10.44 13.18
C LEU A 169 5.99 -11.86 13.21
N ILE A 170 5.91 -12.52 12.05
CA ILE A 170 5.45 -13.91 11.94
C ILE A 170 6.47 -14.87 12.58
N GLN A 171 7.78 -14.62 12.46
CA GLN A 171 8.81 -15.44 13.10
C GLN A 171 8.88 -15.28 14.62
N ARG A 172 8.47 -14.13 15.15
CA ARG A 172 8.43 -13.87 16.61
C ARG A 172 7.22 -14.47 17.32
N ARG A 173 6.20 -14.91 16.57
CA ARG A 173 4.94 -15.44 17.09
C ARG A 173 4.95 -16.96 17.04
#